data_AF-A0A3B8HTX6-F1
#
_entry.id   AF-A0A3B8HTX6-F1
#
_cell.length_a   1.000
_cell.length_b   1.000
_cell.length_c   1.000
_cell.angle_alpha   90.00
_cell.angle_beta   90.00
_cell.angle_gamma   90.00
#
_symmetry.space_group_name_H-M   'P 1'
#
loop_
_entity.id
_entity.type
_entity.pdbx_description
1 polymer ?
#
loop_
_entity_poly.entity_id
_entity_poly.type
_entity_poly.pdbx_seq_one_letter_code
_entity_poly.pdbx_strand_id
1 'polypeptide(L)'
;MVWLKTLGICLIIGGFGVWGLNGARRFSRRAAQLKDLRMALGFLEKEIIYMHTPLSRALERTARFAKPPVNTLFRVASLHLHNKEGATAAEAWLLGLQNLIKSGDLNKADLGILQAVAPQLGLSDATEQGKFFRLLQEELKILEEQAAQDVESGQKIWSYGGFILGTVIVLLLL
;
A
#
# COMPACT_ATOMS: atom_id res chain seq x y z
N MET A 1 -13.23 21.08 41.24
CA MET A 1 -11.97 20.31 41.35
C MET A 1 -12.09 18.89 40.74
N VAL A 2 -13.03 18.05 41.20
CA VAL A 2 -13.14 16.63 40.76
C VAL A 2 -13.51 16.49 39.28
N TRP A 3 -14.43 17.33 38.79
CA TRP A 3 -14.88 17.32 37.38
C TRP A 3 -13.77 17.60 36.36
N LEU A 4 -12.76 18.40 36.71
CA LEU A 4 -11.65 18.68 35.81
C LEU A 4 -10.68 17.48 35.73
N LYS A 5 -10.51 16.76 36.85
CA LYS A 5 -9.69 15.54 36.90
C LYS A 5 -10.32 14.41 36.10
N THR A 6 -11.63 14.18 36.25
CA THR A 6 -12.34 13.15 35.47
C THR A 6 -12.32 13.44 33.97
N LEU A 7 -12.47 14.71 33.57
CA LEU A 7 -12.40 15.12 32.18
C LEU A 7 -11.00 14.91 31.57
N GLY A 8 -9.93 15.21 32.33
CA GLY A 8 -8.55 14.93 31.91
C GLY A 8 -8.27 13.45 31.73
N ILE A 9 -8.75 12.60 32.65
CA ILE A 9 -8.63 11.15 32.56
C ILE A 9 -9.30 10.61 31.29
N CYS A 10 -10.54 11.06 31.02
CA CYS A 10 -11.26 10.65 29.82
C CYS A 10 -10.56 11.10 28.54
N LEU A 11 -10.00 12.30 28.49
CA LEU A 11 -9.26 12.81 27.34
C LEU A 11 -7.99 12.01 27.06
N ILE A 12 -7.22 11.66 28.09
CA ILE A 12 -5.99 10.88 27.93
C ILE A 12 -6.31 9.47 27.43
N ILE A 13 -7.19 8.75 28.12
CA ILE A 13 -7.55 7.38 27.74
C ILE A 13 -8.21 7.36 26.35
N GLY A 14 -9.12 8.30 26.08
CA GLY A 14 -9.77 8.43 24.78
C GLY A 14 -8.78 8.74 23.66
N GLY A 15 -7.83 9.65 23.88
CA GLY A 15 -6.81 10.02 22.89
C GLY A 15 -5.90 8.85 22.51
N PHE A 16 -5.38 8.14 23.52
CA PHE A 16 -4.57 6.94 23.29
C PHE A 16 -5.37 5.78 22.70
N GLY A 17 -6.65 5.64 23.07
CA GLY A 17 -7.57 4.68 22.46
C GLY A 17 -7.80 4.93 20.97
N VAL A 18 -8.08 6.18 20.58
CA VAL A 18 -8.23 6.58 19.17
C VAL A 18 -6.94 6.36 18.38
N TRP A 19 -5.79 6.68 18.97
CA TRP A 19 -4.48 6.41 18.37
C TRP A 19 -4.26 4.90 18.14
N GLY A 20 -4.58 4.07 19.14
CA GLY A 20 -4.51 2.61 19.02
C GLY A 20 -5.44 2.05 17.95
N LEU A 21 -6.69 2.51 17.88
CA LEU A 21 -7.64 2.15 16.84
C LEU A 21 -7.17 2.56 15.43
N ASN A 22 -6.51 3.70 15.29
CA ASN A 22 -5.94 4.10 14.01
C ASN A 22 -4.78 3.19 13.57
N GLY A 23 -3.94 2.77 14.52
CA GLY A 23 -2.91 1.76 14.29
C GLY A 23 -3.48 0.41 13.86
N ALA A 24 -4.55 -0.05 14.52
CA ALA A 24 -5.27 -1.27 14.14
C ALA A 24 -5.81 -1.21 12.70
N ARG A 25 -6.37 -0.06 12.29
CA ARG A 25 -6.87 0.15 10.92
C ARG A 25 -5.77 0.08 9.85
N ARG A 26 -4.52 0.39 10.21
CA ARG A 26 -3.37 0.33 9.28
C ARG A 26 -3.15 -1.07 8.72
N PHE A 27 -3.31 -2.12 9.53
CA PHE A 27 -3.16 -3.51 9.08
C PHE A 27 -4.20 -3.86 8.02
N SER A 28 -5.47 -3.51 8.26
CA SER A 28 -6.54 -3.73 7.29
C SER A 28 -6.32 -2.94 5.99
N ARG A 29 -5.81 -1.70 6.08
CA ARG A 29 -5.47 -0.90 4.89
C ARG A 29 -4.33 -1.52 4.10
N ARG A 30 -3.26 -1.99 4.75
CA ARG A 30 -2.14 -2.70 4.09
C ARG A 30 -2.62 -3.94 3.35
N ALA A 31 -3.42 -4.80 4.00
CA ALA A 31 -3.96 -6.01 3.37
C ALA A 31 -4.82 -5.68 2.15
N ALA A 32 -5.68 -4.66 2.25
CA ALA A 32 -6.49 -4.20 1.12
C ALA A 32 -5.65 -3.63 -0.03
N GLN A 33 -4.59 -2.88 0.28
CA GLN A 33 -3.67 -2.32 -0.72
C GLN A 33 -2.87 -3.42 -1.44
N LEU A 34 -2.38 -4.45 -0.73
CA LEU A 34 -1.68 -5.58 -1.34
C LEU A 34 -2.57 -6.38 -2.29
N LYS A 35 -3.82 -6.64 -1.87
CA LYS A 35 -4.82 -7.27 -2.73
C LYS A 35 -5.08 -6.45 -3.99
N ASP A 36 -5.26 -5.14 -3.85
CA ASP A 36 -5.49 -4.24 -4.98
C ASP A 36 -4.27 -4.16 -5.91
N LEU A 37 -3.05 -4.11 -5.37
CA LEU A 37 -1.81 -4.18 -6.15
C LEU A 37 -1.71 -5.47 -6.94
N ARG A 38 -1.98 -6.62 -6.33
CA ARG A 38 -1.95 -7.93 -7.01
C ARG A 38 -2.92 -7.95 -8.19
N MET A 39 -4.17 -7.52 -7.96
CA MET A 39 -5.18 -7.42 -9.01
C MET A 39 -4.78 -6.44 -10.11
N ALA A 40 -4.29 -5.25 -9.76
CA ALA A 40 -3.89 -4.21 -10.70
C ALA A 40 -2.67 -4.62 -11.54
N LEU A 41 -1.68 -5.27 -10.95
CA LEU A 41 -0.52 -5.80 -11.66
C LEU A 41 -0.89 -6.96 -12.59
N GLY A 42 -1.83 -7.82 -12.18
CA GLY A 42 -2.36 -8.87 -13.07
C GLY A 42 -3.22 -8.31 -14.21
N PHE A 43 -3.88 -7.16 -13.98
CA PHE A 43 -4.55 -6.43 -15.06
C PHE A 43 -3.53 -5.79 -16.02
N LEU A 44 -2.47 -5.17 -15.49
CA LEU A 44 -1.40 -4.58 -16.28
C LEU A 44 -0.68 -5.62 -17.14
N GLU A 45 -0.35 -6.77 -16.56
CA GLU A 45 0.21 -7.92 -17.27
C GLU A 45 -0.65 -8.27 -18.49
N LYS A 46 -1.98 -8.36 -18.31
CA LYS A 46 -2.88 -8.70 -19.42
C LYS A 46 -2.91 -7.67 -20.53
N GLU A 47 -2.91 -6.39 -20.16
CA GLU A 47 -2.87 -5.30 -21.13
C GLU A 47 -1.56 -5.30 -21.94
N ILE A 48 -0.42 -5.59 -21.32
CA ILE A 48 0.89 -5.57 -21.99
C ILE A 48 1.11 -6.84 -22.82
N ILE A 49 0.89 -8.01 -22.23
CA ILE A 49 1.31 -9.30 -22.81
C ILE A 49 0.27 -9.83 -23.80
N TYR A 50 -1.03 -9.77 -23.46
CA TYR A 50 -2.08 -10.38 -24.30
C TYR A 50 -2.75 -9.38 -25.23
N MET A 51 -2.96 -8.15 -24.78
CA MET A 51 -3.63 -7.12 -25.59
C MET A 51 -2.66 -6.27 -26.42
N HIS A 52 -1.34 -6.42 -26.20
CA HIS A 52 -0.30 -5.62 -26.84
C HIS A 52 -0.56 -4.10 -26.73
N THR A 53 -1.21 -3.67 -25.64
CA THR A 53 -1.50 -2.26 -25.39
C THR A 53 -0.18 -1.53 -25.07
N PRO A 54 0.10 -0.37 -25.69
CA PRO A 54 1.27 0.43 -25.34
C PRO A 54 1.31 0.76 -23.84
N LEU A 55 2.50 0.64 -23.22
CA LEU A 55 2.67 0.73 -21.76
C LEU A 55 2.01 1.98 -21.14
N SER A 56 2.11 3.14 -21.78
CA SER A 56 1.48 4.38 -21.31
C SER A 56 -0.04 4.27 -21.16
N ARG A 57 -0.71 3.65 -22.13
CA ARG A 57 -2.16 3.37 -22.09
C ARG A 57 -2.51 2.20 -21.17
N ALA A 58 -1.67 1.16 -21.12
CA ALA A 58 -1.87 0.04 -20.21
C ALA A 58 -1.88 0.54 -18.75
N LEU A 59 -0.89 1.36 -18.37
CA LEU A 59 -0.83 2.02 -17.06
C LEU A 59 -2.02 2.94 -16.81
N GLU A 60 -2.48 3.68 -17.82
CA GLU A 60 -3.66 4.54 -17.70
C GLU A 60 -4.92 3.71 -17.37
N ARG A 61 -5.13 2.60 -18.09
CA ARG A 61 -6.25 1.69 -17.85
C ARG A 61 -6.14 1.01 -16.49
N THR A 62 -4.95 0.57 -16.10
CA THR A 62 -4.69 0.01 -14.78
C THR A 62 -4.98 1.03 -13.68
N ALA A 63 -4.64 2.31 -13.88
CA ALA A 63 -4.94 3.37 -12.93
C ALA A 63 -6.46 3.59 -12.74
N ARG A 64 -7.26 3.38 -13.79
CA ARG A 64 -8.73 3.44 -13.71
C ARG A 64 -9.34 2.21 -13.06
N PHE A 65 -8.68 1.05 -13.20
CA PHE A 65 -9.09 -0.22 -12.60
C PHE A 65 -8.75 -0.29 -11.09
N ALA A 66 -7.56 0.16 -10.71
CA ALA A 66 -7.05 0.14 -9.35
C ALA A 66 -7.82 1.10 -8.42
N LYS A 67 -7.82 0.79 -7.12
CA LYS A 67 -8.44 1.63 -6.09
C LYS A 67 -7.42 2.57 -5.46
N PRO A 68 -7.86 3.73 -4.91
CA PRO A 68 -6.98 4.56 -4.09
C PRO A 68 -6.50 3.81 -2.83
N PRO A 69 -5.24 3.98 -2.39
CA PRO A 69 -4.20 4.84 -2.98
C PRO A 69 -3.37 4.17 -4.09
N VAL A 70 -3.55 2.87 -4.34
CA VAL A 70 -2.75 2.08 -5.30
C VAL A 70 -2.82 2.65 -6.73
N ASN A 71 -3.98 3.15 -7.14
CA ASN A 71 -4.16 3.79 -8.43
C ASN A 71 -3.20 4.96 -8.73
N THR A 72 -2.67 5.62 -7.69
CA THR A 72 -1.78 6.77 -7.83
C THR A 72 -0.47 6.39 -8.51
N LEU A 73 0.04 5.19 -8.24
CA LEU A 73 1.25 4.66 -8.85
C LEU A 73 1.10 4.62 -10.37
N PHE A 74 0.05 3.95 -10.85
CA PHE A 74 -0.19 3.75 -12.27
C PHE A 74 -0.56 5.06 -12.97
N ARG A 75 -1.32 5.93 -12.31
CA ARG A 75 -1.72 7.24 -12.85
C ARG A 75 -0.51 8.14 -13.09
N VAL A 76 0.38 8.24 -12.11
CA VAL A 76 1.59 9.07 -12.21
C VAL A 76 2.54 8.51 -13.26
N ALA A 77 2.75 7.19 -13.27
CA ALA A 77 3.59 6.54 -14.27
C ALA A 77 3.05 6.74 -15.70
N SER A 78 1.73 6.60 -15.90
CA SER A 78 1.08 6.84 -17.18
C SER A 78 1.26 8.29 -17.65
N LEU A 79 1.05 9.27 -16.77
CA LEU A 79 1.16 10.69 -17.09
C LEU A 79 2.58 11.05 -17.55
N HIS A 80 3.61 10.59 -16.83
CA HIS A 80 5.01 10.84 -17.21
C HIS A 80 5.36 10.24 -18.57
N LEU A 81 4.87 9.03 -18.88
CA LEU A 81 5.07 8.43 -20.20
C LEU A 81 4.30 9.14 -21.32
N HIS A 82 3.12 9.70 -21.02
CA HIS A 82 2.33 10.42 -22.00
C HIS A 82 2.93 11.78 -22.37
N ASN A 83 3.53 12.47 -21.41
CA ASN A 83 4.12 13.80 -21.60
C ASN A 83 5.44 13.76 -22.40
N LYS A 84 5.93 12.58 -22.79
CA LYS A 84 7.11 12.37 -23.66
C LYS A 84 8.35 13.16 -23.23
N GLU A 85 8.58 13.32 -21.93
CA GLU A 85 9.74 14.03 -21.36
C GLU A 85 11.09 13.30 -21.54
N GLY A 86 11.16 12.29 -22.43
CA GLY A 86 12.33 11.40 -22.55
C GLY A 86 12.48 10.41 -21.39
N ALA A 87 11.52 10.37 -20.45
CA ALA A 87 11.56 9.48 -19.30
C ALA A 87 11.39 8.02 -19.70
N THR A 88 12.23 7.16 -19.12
CA THR A 88 12.12 5.70 -19.26
C THR A 88 10.91 5.16 -18.49
N ALA A 89 10.44 3.98 -18.89
CA ALA A 89 9.39 3.26 -18.18
C ALA A 89 9.74 3.01 -16.70
N ALA A 90 11.00 2.70 -16.42
CA ALA A 90 11.52 2.52 -15.08
C ALA A 90 11.41 3.81 -14.24
N GLU A 91 11.84 4.96 -14.78
CA GLU A 91 11.76 6.25 -14.08
C GLU A 91 10.31 6.64 -13.79
N ALA A 92 9.43 6.51 -14.79
CA ALA A 92 8.00 6.80 -14.63
C ALA A 92 7.36 5.93 -13.54
N TRP A 93 7.72 4.64 -13.50
CA TRP A 93 7.28 3.72 -12.45
C TRP A 93 7.77 4.12 -11.07
N LEU A 94 9.06 4.44 -10.92
CA LEU A 94 9.65 4.85 -9.65
C LEU A 94 9.02 6.15 -9.11
N LEU A 95 8.71 7.11 -9.99
CA LEU A 95 7.98 8.32 -9.62
C LEU A 95 6.56 8.02 -9.13
N GLY A 96 5.87 7.08 -9.79
CA GLY A 96 4.58 6.57 -9.32
C GLY A 96 4.70 5.88 -7.96
N LEU A 97 5.72 5.06 -7.77
CA LEU A 97 5.98 4.36 -6.52
C LEU A 97 6.27 5.32 -5.37
N GLN A 98 7.01 6.41 -5.61
CA GLN A 98 7.22 7.46 -4.60
C GLN A 98 5.91 8.11 -4.13
N ASN A 99 4.91 8.27 -5.01
CA ASN A 99 3.60 8.78 -4.63
C ASN A 99 2.79 7.76 -3.81
N LEU A 100 2.87 6.48 -4.17
CA LEU A 100 2.26 5.41 -3.39
C LEU A 100 2.87 5.30 -1.99
N ILE A 101 4.19 5.47 -1.85
CA ILE A 101 4.87 5.47 -0.54
C ILE A 101 4.32 6.55 0.39
N LYS A 102 4.00 7.75 -0.14
CA LYS A 102 3.49 8.87 0.67
C LYS A 102 2.03 8.68 1.10
N SER A 103 1.25 7.92 0.33
CA SER A 103 -0.20 7.81 0.49
C SER A 103 -0.68 6.43 0.97
N GLY A 104 0.18 5.42 0.89
CA GLY A 104 -0.09 4.04 1.25
C GLY A 104 0.36 3.67 2.66
N ASP A 105 -0.09 2.49 3.11
CA ASP A 105 0.23 1.88 4.40
C ASP A 105 1.20 0.68 4.25
N LEU A 106 1.74 0.48 3.05
CA LEU A 106 2.70 -0.58 2.69
C LEU A 106 3.98 -0.50 3.52
N ASN A 107 4.60 -1.66 3.76
CA ASN A 107 5.87 -1.76 4.47
C ASN A 107 7.06 -1.82 3.49
N LYS A 108 8.28 -1.88 4.03
CA LYS A 108 9.50 -1.91 3.21
C LYS A 108 9.62 -3.15 2.32
N ALA A 109 9.15 -4.31 2.78
CA ALA A 109 9.18 -5.54 1.99
C ALA A 109 8.23 -5.45 0.80
N ASP A 110 7.00 -4.98 1.03
CA ASP A 110 5.99 -4.73 -0.01
C ASP A 110 6.56 -3.77 -1.09
N LEU A 111 7.22 -2.69 -0.65
CA LEU A 111 7.82 -1.69 -1.55
C LEU A 111 9.04 -2.21 -2.32
N GLY A 112 9.84 -3.09 -1.73
CA GLY A 112 11.01 -3.69 -2.39
C GLY A 112 10.61 -4.51 -3.62
N ILE A 113 9.52 -5.27 -3.52
CA ILE A 113 8.96 -6.03 -4.64
C ILE A 113 8.49 -5.08 -5.75
N LEU A 114 7.80 -4.00 -5.40
CA LEU A 114 7.36 -3.01 -6.37
C LEU A 114 8.53 -2.26 -7.03
N GLN A 115 9.65 -2.06 -6.33
CA GLN A 115 10.86 -1.49 -6.95
C GLN A 115 11.47 -2.43 -8.00
N ALA A 116 11.44 -3.74 -7.76
CA ALA A 116 11.97 -4.74 -8.70
C ALA A 116 11.23 -4.77 -10.05
N VAL A 117 10.01 -4.22 -10.11
CA VAL A 117 9.24 -4.07 -11.36
C VAL A 117 9.85 -3.04 -12.30
N ALA A 118 10.47 -1.97 -11.78
CA ALA A 118 10.95 -0.86 -12.60
C ALA A 118 11.87 -1.27 -13.77
N PRO A 119 12.95 -2.05 -13.57
CA PRO A 119 13.83 -2.46 -14.67
C PRO A 119 13.18 -3.46 -15.64
N GLN A 120 12.08 -4.09 -15.25
CA GLN A 120 11.37 -5.09 -16.09
C GLN A 120 10.35 -4.45 -17.03
N LEU A 121 10.06 -3.15 -16.86
CA LEU A 121 9.14 -2.44 -17.73
C LEU A 121 9.88 -1.96 -18.99
N GLY A 122 9.55 -2.56 -20.13
CA GLY A 122 9.97 -2.08 -21.46
C GLY A 122 11.31 -2.60 -22.00
N LEU A 123 11.94 -3.56 -21.32
CA LEU A 123 13.29 -4.06 -21.67
C LEU A 123 13.34 -5.57 -21.98
N SER A 124 12.24 -6.31 -21.81
CA SER A 124 12.22 -7.77 -21.89
C SER A 124 11.32 -8.31 -23.00
N ASP A 125 11.72 -9.46 -23.58
CA ASP A 125 10.87 -10.27 -24.45
C ASP A 125 9.57 -10.65 -23.72
N ALA A 126 8.46 -10.73 -24.45
CA ALA A 126 7.13 -10.99 -23.89
C ALA A 126 7.10 -12.28 -23.05
N THR A 127 7.89 -13.29 -23.45
CA THR A 127 8.02 -14.56 -22.72
C THR A 127 8.68 -14.39 -21.35
N GLU A 128 9.79 -13.65 -21.28
CA GLU A 128 10.50 -13.39 -20.03
C GLU A 128 9.69 -12.44 -19.12
N GLN A 129 9.03 -11.45 -19.72
CA GLN A 129 8.15 -10.55 -18.99
C GLN A 129 6.98 -11.30 -18.34
N GLY A 130 6.40 -12.30 -19.02
CA GLY A 130 5.35 -13.15 -18.44
C GLY A 130 5.83 -14.01 -17.26
N LYS A 131 7.05 -14.57 -17.33
CA LYS A 131 7.65 -15.29 -16.19
C LYS A 131 7.83 -14.36 -14.99
N PHE A 132 8.31 -13.14 -15.23
CA PHE A 132 8.48 -12.14 -14.18
C PHE A 132 7.14 -11.78 -13.52
N PHE A 133 6.10 -11.48 -14.30
CA PHE A 133 4.78 -11.17 -13.73
C PHE A 133 4.20 -12.34 -12.94
N ARG A 134 4.40 -13.59 -13.37
CA ARG A 134 3.98 -14.76 -12.61
C ARG A 134 4.66 -14.85 -11.24
N LEU A 135 5.98 -14.68 -11.18
CA LEU A 135 6.72 -14.65 -9.91
C LEU A 135 6.24 -13.51 -9.01
N LEU A 136 6.05 -12.31 -9.58
CA LEU A 136 5.52 -11.15 -8.88
C LEU A 136 4.13 -11.41 -8.29
N GLN A 137 3.25 -12.10 -9.02
CA GLN A 137 1.91 -12.47 -8.53
C GLN A 137 1.99 -13.47 -7.37
N GLU A 138 2.93 -14.43 -7.41
CA GLU A 138 3.16 -15.39 -6.34
C GLU A 138 3.67 -14.70 -5.08
N GLU A 139 4.66 -13.81 -5.19
CA GLU A 139 5.19 -13.05 -4.04
C GLU A 139 4.13 -12.11 -3.43
N LEU A 140 3.37 -11.39 -4.26
CA LEU A 140 2.29 -10.52 -3.78
C LEU A 140 1.18 -11.30 -3.08
N LYS A 141 0.89 -12.53 -3.53
CA LYS A 141 -0.07 -13.41 -2.87
C LYS A 141 0.42 -13.81 -1.48
N ILE A 142 1.69 -14.18 -1.33
CA ILE A 142 2.29 -14.50 -0.02
C ILE A 142 2.19 -13.28 0.92
N LEU A 143 2.52 -12.08 0.44
CA LEU A 143 2.39 -10.87 1.25
C LEU A 143 0.95 -10.52 1.60
N GLU A 144 0.00 -10.72 0.68
CA GLU A 144 -1.44 -10.53 0.95
C GLU A 144 -1.91 -11.47 2.06
N GLU A 145 -1.53 -12.75 2.00
CA GLU A 145 -1.90 -13.75 3.01
C GLU A 145 -1.28 -13.44 4.38
N GLN A 146 0.00 -13.04 4.41
CA GLN A 146 0.65 -12.58 5.64
C GLN A 146 -0.03 -11.35 6.22
N ALA A 147 -0.31 -10.34 5.38
CA ALA A 147 -0.98 -9.13 5.82
C ALA A 147 -2.39 -9.41 6.34
N ALA A 148 -3.11 -10.38 5.76
CA ALA A 148 -4.42 -10.82 6.23
C ALA A 148 -4.33 -11.50 7.61
N GLN A 149 -3.32 -12.32 7.85
CA GLN A 149 -3.06 -12.93 9.17
C GLN A 149 -2.70 -11.85 10.21
N ASP A 150 -1.91 -10.85 9.82
CA ASP A 150 -1.53 -9.72 10.68
C ASP A 150 -2.73 -8.83 11.07
N VAL A 151 -3.82 -8.83 10.28
CA VAL A 151 -5.01 -8.05 10.64
C VAL A 151 -5.58 -8.52 11.97
N GLU A 152 -5.73 -9.83 12.17
CA GLU A 152 -6.42 -10.35 13.34
C GLU A 152 -5.61 -10.15 14.64
N SER A 153 -4.31 -10.42 14.57
CA SER A 153 -3.39 -10.23 15.70
C SER A 153 -3.10 -8.75 15.96
N GLY A 154 -2.83 -7.98 14.90
CA GLY A 154 -2.51 -6.56 14.96
C GLY A 154 -3.67 -5.70 15.43
N GLN A 155 -4.90 -6.00 15.02
CA GLN A 155 -6.09 -5.27 15.48
C GLN A 155 -6.28 -5.40 16.99
N LYS A 156 -6.16 -6.61 17.55
CA LYS A 156 -6.32 -6.83 19.00
C LYS A 156 -5.22 -6.09 19.77
N ILE A 157 -3.96 -6.26 19.39
CA ILE A 157 -2.82 -5.65 20.09
C ILE A 157 -2.90 -4.12 20.08
N TRP A 158 -3.17 -3.50 18.92
CA TRP A 158 -3.18 -2.05 18.82
C TRP A 158 -4.44 -1.40 19.41
N SER A 159 -5.61 -2.04 19.29
CA SER A 159 -6.83 -1.51 19.89
C SER A 159 -6.74 -1.53 21.42
N TYR A 160 -6.42 -2.67 22.04
CA TYR A 160 -6.30 -2.76 23.49
C TYR A 160 -5.06 -2.03 24.03
N GLY A 161 -3.94 -2.09 23.31
CA GLY A 161 -2.69 -1.43 23.72
C GLY A 161 -2.83 0.09 23.87
N GLY A 162 -3.62 0.75 23.01
CA GLY A 162 -3.91 2.17 23.13
C GLY A 162 -4.62 2.50 24.46
N PHE A 163 -5.69 1.79 24.79
CA PHE A 163 -6.41 2.01 26.06
C PHE A 163 -5.56 1.67 27.29
N ILE A 164 -4.75 0.60 27.23
CA ILE A 164 -3.83 0.21 28.31
C ILE A 164 -2.80 1.31 28.54
N LEU A 165 -2.16 1.81 27.47
CA LEU A 165 -1.16 2.88 27.57
C LEU A 165 -1.76 4.16 28.16
N GLY A 166 -2.95 4.56 27.70
CA GLY A 166 -3.66 5.71 28.26
C GLY A 166 -3.99 5.53 29.74
N THR A 167 -4.38 4.33 30.15
CA THR A 167 -4.64 4.00 31.57
C THR A 167 -3.38 4.08 32.40
N VAL A 168 -2.26 3.52 31.93
CA VAL A 168 -0.95 3.59 32.61
C VAL A 168 -0.50 5.04 32.80
N ILE A 169 -0.65 5.89 31.79
CA ILE A 169 -0.30 7.31 31.89
C ILE A 169 -1.16 8.02 32.93
N VAL A 170 -2.48 7.74 32.95
CA VAL A 170 -3.37 8.29 33.98
C VAL A 170 -2.93 7.85 35.38
N LEU A 171 -2.57 6.58 35.57
CA LEU A 171 -2.09 6.07 36.85
C LEU A 171 -0.78 6.72 37.31
N LEU A 172 0.12 7.05 36.38
CA LEU A 172 1.38 7.76 36.69
C LEU A 172 1.17 9.24 37.04
N LEU A 173 0.08 9.86 36.58
CA LEU A 173 -0.23 11.27 36.80
C LEU A 173 -1.12 11.52 38.02
N LEU A 174 -1.68 10.45 38.61
CA LEU A 174 -2.46 10.48 39.86
C LEU A 174 -1.54 10.42 41.08
#